data_AF-A0A1G1VTU0-F1
#
_entry.id   AF-A0A1G1VTU0-F1
#
_cell.length_a   1.000
_cell.length_b   1.000
_cell.length_c   1.000
_cell.angle_alpha   90.00
_cell.angle_beta   90.00
_cell.angle_gamma   90.00
#
_symmetry.space_group_name_H-M   'P 1'
#
loop_
_entity.id
_entity.type
_entity.pdbx_description
1 polymer ?
#
loop_
_entity_poly.entity_id
_entity_poly.type
_entity_poly.pdbx_seq_one_letter_code
_entity_poly.pdbx_strand_id
1 'polypeptide(L)' 'MKKNEKQKLYEQTLEELKKKAEESKKELINLRMQKESGKLKDLHTYAKKRKEIAILETFIREKQLAKRKV' A
#
# COMPACT_ATOMS: atom_id res chain seq x y z
N MET A 1 6.81 -9.59 -4.01
CA MET A 1 7.59 -8.39 -3.71
C MET A 1 9.03 -8.80 -3.52
N LYS A 2 9.95 -8.12 -4.19
CA LYS A 2 11.37 -8.36 -4.01
C LYS A 2 11.76 -7.78 -2.63
N LYS A 3 12.63 -8.48 -1.90
CA LYS A 3 13.03 -8.20 -0.50
C LYS A 3 13.45 -6.74 -0.27
N ASN A 4 13.99 -6.10 -1.31
CA ASN A 4 14.55 -4.75 -1.30
C ASN A 4 13.50 -3.62 -1.18
N GLU A 5 12.24 -3.85 -1.60
CA GLU A 5 11.20 -2.82 -1.51
C GLU A 5 10.69 -2.63 -0.06
N LYS A 6 10.77 -3.69 0.76
CA LYS A 6 10.38 -3.64 2.17
C LYS A 6 11.36 -2.82 3.02
N GLN A 7 12.66 -2.88 2.72
CA GLN A 7 13.68 -2.11 3.45
C GLN A 7 13.55 -0.61 3.19
N LYS A 8 13.27 -0.21 1.93
CA LYS A 8 13.00 1.21 1.59
C LYS A 8 11.78 1.76 2.32
N LEU A 9 10.77 0.94 2.59
CA LEU A 9 9.59 1.34 3.37
C LEU A 9 9.91 1.60 4.85
N TYR A 10 10.92 0.92 5.42
CA TYR A 10 11.35 1.18 6.80
C TYR A 10 12.05 2.53 6.94
N GLU A 11 12.84 2.93 5.94
CA GLU A 11 13.56 4.21 5.91
C GLU A 11 12.64 5.42 5.80
N GLN A 12 11.44 5.25 5.23
CA GLN A 12 10.48 6.34 5.07
C GLN A 12 9.78 6.74 6.38
N THR A 13 9.54 8.04 6.54
CA THR A 13 8.82 8.60 7.68
C THR A 13 7.36 8.15 7.71
N LEU A 14 6.76 8.08 8.92
CA LEU A 14 5.36 7.71 9.13
C LEU A 14 4.38 8.51 8.26
N GLU A 15 4.68 9.79 8.01
CA GLU A 15 3.88 10.69 7.16
C GLU A 15 3.96 10.32 5.68
N GLU A 16 5.15 9.97 5.18
CA GLU A 16 5.32 9.51 3.80
C GLU A 16 4.61 8.18 3.55
N LEU A 17 4.62 7.28 4.53
CA LEU A 17 3.89 6.01 4.46
C LEU A 17 2.38 6.23 4.40
N LYS A 18 1.85 7.18 5.21
CA LYS A 18 0.44 7.56 5.16
C LYS A 18 0.07 8.16 3.80
N LYS A 19 0.89 9.08 3.27
CA LYS A 19 0.67 9.70 1.96
C LYS A 19 0.65 8.66 0.84
N LYS A 20 1.62 7.73 0.83
CA LYS A 20 1.66 6.60 -0.11
C LYS A 20 0.46 5.66 0.02
N ALA A 21 -0.03 5.44 1.24
CA ALA A 21 -1.23 4.62 1.47
C ALA A 21 -2.48 5.29 0.90
N GLU A 22 -2.64 6.61 1.05
CA GLU A 22 -3.75 7.36 0.45
C GLU A 22 -3.69 7.38 -1.08
N GLU A 23 -2.52 7.64 -1.65
CA GLU A 23 -2.31 7.56 -3.11
C GLU A 23 -2.64 6.16 -3.65
N SER A 24 -2.18 5.12 -2.96
CA SER A 24 -2.49 3.73 -3.33
C SER A 24 -3.97 3.38 -3.20
N LYS A 25 -4.70 3.98 -2.26
CA LYS A 25 -6.15 3.84 -2.14
C LYS A 25 -6.88 4.51 -3.29
N LYS A 26 -6.46 5.70 -3.72
CA LYS A 26 -7.01 6.37 -4.90
C LYS A 26 -6.80 5.55 -6.17
N GLU A 27 -5.59 5.01 -6.36
CA GLU A 27 -5.31 4.09 -7.46
C GLU A 27 -6.17 2.81 -7.40
N LEU A 28 -6.43 2.27 -6.20
CA LEU A 28 -7.31 1.11 -6.04
C LEU A 28 -8.75 1.42 -6.46
N ILE A 29 -9.25 2.63 -6.19
CA ILE A 29 -10.58 3.07 -6.63
C ILE A 29 -10.62 3.13 -8.16
N ASN A 30 -9.61 3.72 -8.79
CA ASN A 30 -9.52 3.76 -10.25
C ASN A 30 -9.47 2.34 -10.85
N LEU A 31 -8.66 1.44 -10.28
CA LEU A 31 -8.60 0.04 -10.70
C LEU A 31 -9.93 -0.69 -10.47
N ARG A 32 -10.65 -0.38 -9.40
CA ARG A 32 -12.00 -0.93 -9.16
C ARG A 32 -12.98 -0.47 -10.24
N MET A 33 -12.99 0.81 -10.56
CA MET A 33 -13.83 1.38 -11.62
C MET A 33 -13.50 0.75 -12.98
N GLN A 34 -12.21 0.58 -13.30
CA GLN A 34 -11.78 -0.10 -14.53
C GLN A 34 -12.19 -1.57 -14.57
N LYS A 35 -12.16 -2.26 -13.41
CA LYS A 35 -12.62 -3.64 -13.26
C LYS A 35 -14.12 -3.77 -13.49
N GLU A 36 -14.91 -2.92 -12.86
CA GLU A 36 -16.38 -2.89 -13.04
C GLU A 36 -16.77 -2.51 -14.47
N SER A 37 -15.99 -1.64 -15.11
CA SER A 37 -16.19 -1.27 -16.53
C SER A 37 -15.80 -2.40 -17.51
N GLY A 38 -15.27 -3.53 -17.05
CA GLY A 38 -14.82 -4.64 -17.90
C GLY A 38 -13.57 -4.33 -18.75
N LYS A 39 -12.92 -3.18 -18.54
CA LYS A 39 -11.74 -2.72 -19.31
C LYS A 39 -10.41 -3.06 -18.62
N LEU A 40 -10.45 -3.75 -17.48
CA LEU A 40 -9.25 -4.08 -16.72
C LEU A 40 -8.47 -5.20 -17.44
N LYS A 41 -7.41 -4.80 -18.14
CA LYS A 41 -6.52 -5.74 -18.86
C LYS A 41 -5.81 -6.72 -17.92
N ASP A 42 -5.54 -6.32 -16.68
CA ASP A 42 -4.67 -7.08 -15.77
C ASP A 42 -5.25 -7.21 -14.36
N LEU A 43 -5.92 -8.34 -14.10
CA LEU A 43 -6.47 -8.64 -12.78
C LEU A 43 -5.38 -8.83 -11.70
N HIS A 44 -4.18 -9.23 -12.13
CA HIS A 44 -3.02 -9.39 -11.26
C HIS A 44 -2.55 -8.06 -10.65
N THR A 45 -2.66 -6.96 -11.38
CA THR A 45 -2.28 -5.63 -10.86
C THR A 45 -3.19 -5.20 -9.72
N TYR A 46 -4.49 -5.49 -9.80
CA TYR A 46 -5.45 -5.25 -8.73
C TYR A 46 -5.10 -6.03 -7.45
N ALA A 47 -4.80 -7.33 -7.58
CA ALA A 47 -4.40 -8.16 -6.44
C ALA A 47 -3.07 -7.69 -5.82
N LYS A 48 -2.10 -7.30 -6.66
CA LYS A 48 -0.80 -6.76 -6.21
C LYS A 48 -0.98 -5.44 -5.47
N LYS A 49 -1.81 -4.52 -5.98
CA LYS A 49 -2.09 -3.23 -5.35
C LYS A 49 -2.76 -3.38 -3.98
N ARG A 50 -3.71 -4.33 -3.84
CA ARG A 50 -4.30 -4.65 -2.52
C ARG A 50 -3.26 -5.15 -1.53
N LYS A 51 -2.32 -6.00 -1.98
CA LYS A 51 -1.23 -6.51 -1.13
C LYS A 51 -0.25 -5.40 -0.73
N GLU A 52 0.05 -4.48 -1.64
CA GLU A 52 0.84 -3.27 -1.34
C GLU A 52 0.22 -2.43 -0.22
N ILE A 53 -1.10 -2.16 -0.30
CA ILE A 53 -1.81 -1.39 0.73
C ILE A 53 -1.76 -2.09 2.09
N ALA A 54 -2.03 -3.39 2.13
CA ALA A 54 -2.01 -4.16 3.38
C ALA A 54 -0.62 -4.11 4.05
N ILE A 55 0.45 -4.16 3.26
CA ILE A 55 1.82 -4.05 3.76
C ILE A 55 2.05 -2.64 4.31
N LEU A 56 1.73 -1.59 3.56
CA LEU A 56 1.85 -0.20 4.02
C LEU A 56 1.12 0.04 5.36
N GLU A 57 -0.12 -0.43 5.47
CA GLU A 57 -0.92 -0.31 6.69
C GLU A 57 -0.32 -1.10 7.86
N THR A 58 0.22 -2.29 7.60
CA THR A 58 0.92 -3.09 8.62
C THR A 58 2.15 -2.35 9.15
N PHE A 59 2.97 -1.80 8.25
CA PHE A 59 4.16 -1.02 8.62
C PHE A 59 3.83 0.23 9.44
N ILE A 60 2.78 0.96 9.05
CA ILE A 60 2.29 2.10 9.83
C ILE A 60 1.90 1.65 11.25
N ARG A 61 1.21 0.51 11.36
CA ARG A 61 0.79 -0.04 12.64
C ARG A 61 1.97 -0.49 13.50
N GLU A 62 2.96 -1.16 12.92
CA GLU A 62 4.20 -1.55 13.61
C GLU A 62 4.93 -0.33 14.16
N LYS A 63 5.11 0.74 13.36
CA LYS A 63 5.74 1.98 13.82
C LYS A 63 4.94 2.66 14.95
N GLN A 64 3.60 2.66 14.88
CA GLN A 64 2.75 3.18 15.94
C GLN A 64 2.87 2.38 17.24
N LEU A 65 2.91 1.06 17.16
CA LEU A 65 3.07 0.18 18.32
C LEU A 65 4.45 0.33 18.96
N ALA A 66 5.50 0.48 18.15
CA ALA A 66 6.85 0.78 18.64
C ALA A 66 6.90 2.11 19.40
N LYS A 67 6.26 3.16 18.87
CA LYS A 67 6.19 4.49 19.52
C LYS A 67 5.37 4.48 20.81
N ARG A 68 4.40 3.57 20.95
CA ARG A 68 3.54 3.45 22.15
C ARG A 68 4.15 2.61 23.28
N LYS A 69 5.17 1.81 22.99
CA LYS A 69 5.89 0.98 23.97
C LYS A 69 7.02 1.72 24.71
N VAL A 70 7.23 2.99 24.39
CA VAL A 70 8.12 3.92 25.11
C VAL A 70 7.25 4.85 25.93
#